data_AF-A0A196SBZ3-F1
#
_entry.id   AF-A0A196SBZ3-F1
#
_cell.length_a   1.000
_cell.length_b   1.000
_cell.length_c   1.000
_cell.angle_alpha   90.00
_cell.angle_beta   90.00
_cell.angle_gamma   90.00
#
_symmetry.space_group_name_H-M   'P 1'
#
loop_
_entity.id
_entity.type
_entity.pdbx_description
1 polymer ?
#
loop_
_entity_poly.entity_id
_entity_poly.type
_entity_poly.pdbx_seq_one_letter_code
_entity_poly.pdbx_strand_id
1 'polypeptide(L)'
;MLDLTSVVLYEDYTLSLLLQNYTGDVTVRTSRHSFRGQWEDVTTHRGASPFSFTVARDSPEFGLRTVQYLLLEASAAATTFSLSMVYCNNTAVPVLHDSAPITSSSPPHPALASFAFWVPSETTGALQSITLAFTNVTYHWTHNHTVAAPITVYCGYSATLQALDVASSSAVISTTSAHYDSAFTIKLQRTTVTSYLLIAVETQGTAGFTLTPTLAFSPFLLTPSTPIKGDFSTYQTLFNSFVFLYSPQYTPITIAVSKLSSDYRSLSLLVSNDHYPTYDDYDWIARADASIEPITVNVTLSRNHPKFCNKCKYYITVYLEHARIESIHATQFLLAYICPSNQCSDCPEGRDPDMQCQDCLSDFFGSNCNACGDCHRGKCKDGMAGDGSCVCDAGFTSYSNCTDCKSGYFGLDCAECPSCNGHGSCQDGLSGDGSCVCENAFDAATYCSDCLSGYYGAECVLSCPRSGERVCSDNGVCDDGIDGLGRCSCQEDYVGLKCDTRYADDKCLPHCFAKNGACDEERGVCVCWDEHTGEDCNYSLAESVNLYVLLGLLVAASVVSLLFIARVKIQSRKKQKTVERKQMIVDKDRKIVSWRAKA
;
A
#
# COMPACT_ATOMS: atom_id res chain seq x y z
N MET A 1 40.17 -34.52 23.53
CA MET A 1 40.78 -33.18 23.49
C MET A 1 39.88 -32.32 22.62
N LEU A 2 39.44 -31.16 23.11
CA LEU A 2 38.52 -30.25 22.43
C LEU A 2 39.05 -28.83 22.57
N ASP A 3 39.13 -28.09 21.47
CA ASP A 3 39.65 -26.72 21.36
C ASP A 3 38.46 -25.80 21.05
N LEU A 4 38.17 -24.85 21.95
CA LEU A 4 36.97 -24.01 21.91
C LEU A 4 37.35 -22.52 21.98
N THR A 5 36.69 -21.69 21.18
CA THR A 5 36.92 -20.24 21.11
C THR A 5 35.68 -19.46 21.54
N SER A 6 35.81 -18.57 22.53
CA SER A 6 34.78 -17.60 22.91
C SER A 6 35.34 -16.18 22.93
N VAL A 7 34.50 -15.17 22.76
CA VAL A 7 34.90 -13.75 22.97
C VAL A 7 34.31 -13.29 24.29
N VAL A 8 35.15 -12.82 25.21
CA VAL A 8 34.71 -12.40 26.55
C VAL A 8 34.23 -10.95 26.47
N LEU A 9 32.91 -10.73 26.57
CA LEU A 9 32.30 -9.40 26.46
C LEU A 9 31.88 -8.78 27.80
N TYR A 10 31.95 -9.56 28.88
CA TYR A 10 31.42 -9.22 30.21
C TYR A 10 32.52 -9.23 31.27
N GLU A 11 32.21 -8.68 32.44
CA GLU A 11 33.23 -8.36 33.45
C GLU A 11 33.73 -9.57 34.25
N ASP A 12 32.92 -10.62 34.41
CA ASP A 12 33.24 -11.88 35.09
C ASP A 12 32.45 -13.03 34.43
N TYR A 13 32.94 -14.28 34.46
CA TYR A 13 32.16 -15.43 33.97
C TYR A 13 32.43 -16.75 34.70
N THR A 14 31.41 -17.60 34.76
CA THR A 14 31.48 -18.95 35.34
C THR A 14 31.25 -20.01 34.26
N LEU A 15 32.15 -20.98 34.16
CA LEU A 15 32.07 -22.10 33.23
C LEU A 15 31.69 -23.37 33.99
N SER A 16 30.58 -23.98 33.60
CA SER A 16 30.07 -25.23 34.16
C SER A 16 30.02 -26.32 33.10
N LEU A 17 30.67 -27.45 33.39
CA LEU A 17 30.79 -28.61 32.52
C LEU A 17 30.17 -29.83 33.19
N LEU A 18 29.23 -30.48 32.49
CA LEU A 18 28.71 -31.78 32.84
C LEU A 18 29.09 -32.78 31.74
N LEU A 19 29.99 -33.70 32.06
CA LEU A 19 30.26 -34.87 31.23
C LEU A 19 29.24 -35.96 31.62
N GLN A 20 28.41 -36.39 30.66
CA GLN A 20 27.48 -37.49 30.87
C GLN A 20 28.19 -38.83 30.63
N ASN A 21 27.81 -39.86 31.40
CA ASN A 21 28.40 -41.21 31.36
C ASN A 21 29.93 -41.22 31.59
N TYR A 22 30.48 -40.24 32.33
CA TYR A 22 31.90 -40.13 32.62
C TYR A 22 32.16 -40.07 34.13
N THR A 23 33.10 -40.90 34.61
CA THR A 23 33.55 -40.94 36.00
C THR A 23 35.06 -40.83 36.07
N GLY A 24 35.56 -39.65 36.43
CA GLY A 24 36.99 -39.35 36.56
C GLY A 24 37.24 -37.85 36.72
N ASP A 25 38.51 -37.49 36.87
CA ASP A 25 38.93 -36.09 36.86
C ASP A 25 38.83 -35.50 35.44
N VAL A 26 38.52 -34.21 35.39
CA VAL A 26 38.56 -33.37 34.19
C VAL A 26 39.65 -32.32 34.38
N THR A 27 40.33 -31.96 33.29
CA THR A 27 41.27 -30.84 33.25
C THR A 27 40.82 -29.88 32.16
N VAL A 28 40.64 -28.62 32.52
CA VAL A 28 40.29 -27.54 31.58
C VAL A 28 41.40 -26.51 31.62
N ARG A 29 41.91 -26.10 30.46
CA ARG A 29 42.89 -25.01 30.37
C ARG A 29 42.32 -23.83 29.63
N THR A 30 42.72 -22.63 30.05
CA THR A 30 42.30 -21.34 29.49
C THR A 30 43.52 -20.55 29.05
N SER A 31 43.47 -19.92 27.88
CA SER A 31 44.48 -18.95 27.42
C SER A 31 43.86 -17.90 26.50
N ARG A 32 44.53 -16.75 26.37
CA ARG A 32 44.21 -15.70 25.38
C ARG A 32 44.81 -15.99 24.00
N HIS A 33 45.64 -17.02 23.90
CA HIS A 33 46.32 -17.45 22.68
C HIS A 33 45.86 -18.86 22.26
N SER A 34 45.84 -19.12 20.95
CA SER A 34 45.38 -20.41 20.43
C SER A 34 46.35 -21.53 20.80
N PHE A 35 45.83 -22.69 21.23
CA PHE A 35 46.65 -23.88 21.55
C PHE A 35 47.37 -24.51 20.33
N ARG A 36 47.24 -23.91 19.15
CA ARG A 36 47.98 -24.25 17.91
C ARG A 36 49.30 -23.48 17.81
N GLY A 37 50.10 -23.50 18.88
CA GLY A 37 51.35 -22.73 18.97
C GLY A 37 52.18 -23.07 20.21
N GLN A 38 53.00 -22.12 20.66
CA GLN A 38 53.58 -22.18 22.01
C GLN A 38 52.52 -21.90 23.07
N TRP A 39 52.71 -22.47 24.27
CA TRP A 39 51.71 -22.49 25.33
C TRP A 39 51.96 -21.33 26.31
N GLU A 40 51.53 -20.14 25.91
CA GLU A 40 51.67 -18.89 26.67
C GLU A 40 50.35 -18.52 27.37
N ASP A 41 50.44 -17.83 28.51
CA ASP A 41 49.32 -17.41 29.37
C ASP A 41 48.25 -18.51 29.63
N VAL A 42 48.70 -19.72 30.01
CA VAL A 42 47.83 -20.89 30.21
C VAL A 42 47.51 -21.15 31.68
N THR A 43 46.31 -20.80 32.14
CA THR A 43 45.80 -21.25 33.45
C THR A 43 45.14 -22.63 33.33
N THR A 44 45.19 -23.44 34.40
CA THR A 44 44.69 -24.83 34.42
C THR A 44 43.78 -25.07 35.63
N HIS A 45 42.55 -25.51 35.37
CA HIS A 45 41.52 -25.84 36.35
C HIS A 45 41.27 -27.35 36.33
N ARG A 46 41.03 -27.99 37.49
CA ARG A 46 40.79 -29.45 37.59
C ARG A 46 39.72 -29.81 38.62
N GLY A 47 38.97 -30.88 38.36
CA GLY A 47 38.01 -31.47 39.29
C GLY A 47 37.18 -32.59 38.64
N ALA A 48 36.38 -33.31 39.43
CA ALA A 48 35.51 -34.38 38.95
C ALA A 48 34.22 -33.82 38.30
N SER A 49 33.61 -34.58 37.38
CA SER A 49 32.30 -34.24 36.78
C SER A 49 31.15 -34.46 37.80
N PRO A 50 30.16 -33.55 37.92
CA PRO A 50 30.06 -32.25 37.27
C PRO A 50 31.08 -31.24 37.81
N PHE A 51 31.77 -30.54 36.90
CA PHE A 51 32.88 -29.65 37.21
C PHE A 51 32.52 -28.20 36.85
N SER A 52 32.80 -27.26 37.74
CA SER A 52 32.65 -25.82 37.45
C SER A 52 33.81 -25.01 38.02
N PHE A 53 34.13 -23.91 37.33
CA PHE A 53 35.08 -22.90 37.80
C PHE A 53 34.67 -21.51 37.31
N THR A 54 35.12 -20.48 38.03
CA THR A 54 34.84 -19.08 37.73
C THR A 54 36.14 -18.39 37.33
N VAL A 55 36.08 -17.59 36.28
CA VAL A 55 37.18 -16.71 35.82
C VAL A 55 36.76 -15.29 36.15
N ALA A 56 37.43 -14.72 37.16
CA ALA A 56 37.17 -13.36 37.64
C ALA A 56 38.04 -12.33 36.92
N ARG A 57 37.59 -11.08 36.90
CA ARG A 57 38.23 -9.93 36.22
C ARG A 57 39.71 -9.72 36.56
N ASP A 58 40.12 -10.10 37.77
CA ASP A 58 41.47 -9.94 38.31
C ASP A 58 42.38 -11.17 38.08
N SER A 59 41.85 -12.25 37.48
CA SER A 59 42.64 -13.42 37.09
C SER A 59 43.52 -13.13 35.85
N PRO A 60 44.74 -13.67 35.77
CA PRO A 60 45.66 -13.39 34.67
C PRO A 60 45.18 -13.95 33.32
N GLU A 61 44.37 -15.01 33.33
CA GLU A 61 43.72 -15.54 32.13
C GLU A 61 42.58 -14.64 31.60
N PHE A 62 42.07 -13.66 32.36
CA PHE A 62 40.99 -12.80 31.91
C PHE A 62 41.47 -11.74 30.88
N GLY A 63 40.56 -11.36 29.98
CA GLY A 63 40.76 -10.27 29.03
C GLY A 63 39.44 -9.78 28.46
N LEU A 64 39.15 -8.50 28.64
CA LEU A 64 37.90 -7.90 28.16
C LEU A 64 37.97 -7.65 26.65
N ARG A 65 36.96 -8.12 25.91
CA ARG A 65 36.85 -8.10 24.44
C ARG A 65 37.94 -8.87 23.69
N THR A 66 38.70 -9.73 24.35
CA THR A 66 39.67 -10.65 23.71
C THR A 66 39.06 -12.02 23.41
N VAL A 67 39.67 -12.74 22.48
CA VAL A 67 39.35 -14.17 22.24
C VAL A 67 39.97 -14.99 23.36
N GLN A 68 39.15 -15.80 24.03
CA GLN A 68 39.56 -16.82 24.97
C GLN A 68 39.50 -18.20 24.30
N TYR A 69 40.56 -18.97 24.49
CA TYR A 69 40.66 -20.36 24.07
C TYR A 69 40.50 -21.26 25.29
N LEU A 70 39.70 -22.32 25.17
CA LEU A 70 39.55 -23.36 26.18
C LEU A 70 39.91 -24.73 25.62
N LEU A 71 40.80 -25.44 26.30
CA LEU A 71 41.21 -26.80 25.98
C LEU A 71 40.63 -27.79 27.00
N LEU A 72 39.84 -28.75 26.54
CA LEU A 72 39.28 -29.83 27.37
C LEU A 72 40.12 -31.11 27.31
N GLU A 73 40.55 -31.60 28.47
CA GLU A 73 41.18 -32.91 28.67
C GLU A 73 40.39 -33.76 29.67
N ALA A 74 40.05 -34.98 29.25
CA ALA A 74 39.42 -36.02 30.03
C ALA A 74 40.18 -37.34 29.76
N SER A 75 40.31 -38.22 30.75
CA SER A 75 41.16 -39.41 30.68
C SER A 75 40.50 -40.63 30.00
N ALA A 76 39.21 -40.54 29.72
CA ALA A 76 38.41 -41.54 29.03
C ALA A 76 37.40 -40.89 28.07
N ALA A 77 36.87 -41.66 27.12
CA ALA A 77 35.89 -41.17 26.14
C ALA A 77 34.49 -41.04 26.74
N ALA A 78 34.02 -39.82 26.95
CA ALA A 78 32.61 -39.53 27.24
C ALA A 78 31.77 -39.61 25.95
N THR A 79 30.54 -40.12 26.02
CA THR A 79 29.63 -40.23 24.86
C THR A 79 28.94 -38.91 24.52
N THR A 80 28.64 -38.10 25.54
CA THR A 80 27.96 -36.81 25.44
C THR A 80 28.48 -35.87 26.52
N PHE A 81 28.56 -34.58 26.22
CA PHE A 81 28.88 -33.54 27.19
C PHE A 81 27.99 -32.31 26.99
N SER A 82 27.69 -31.62 28.08
CA SER A 82 27.08 -30.30 28.05
C SER A 82 28.02 -29.30 28.72
N LEU A 83 28.35 -28.24 27.97
CA LEU A 83 29.14 -27.12 28.43
C LEU A 83 28.23 -25.89 28.50
N SER A 84 28.21 -25.23 29.66
CA SER A 84 27.47 -23.99 29.88
C SER A 84 28.42 -22.91 30.37
N MET A 85 28.54 -21.82 29.60
CA MET A 85 29.26 -20.62 30.02
C MET A 85 28.22 -19.58 30.45
N VAL A 86 28.18 -19.28 31.74
CA VAL A 86 27.26 -18.31 32.34
C VAL A 86 28.06 -17.06 32.67
N TYR A 87 27.85 -16.01 31.87
CA TYR A 87 28.42 -14.70 32.13
C TYR A 87 27.73 -14.06 33.35
N CYS A 88 28.51 -13.43 34.22
CA CYS A 88 27.95 -12.66 35.33
C CYS A 88 27.50 -11.30 34.78
N ASN A 89 26.20 -10.99 34.93
CA ASN A 89 25.41 -10.09 34.09
C ASN A 89 25.25 -10.55 32.63
N ASN A 90 23.99 -10.70 32.21
CA ASN A 90 23.61 -11.24 30.91
C ASN A 90 23.65 -10.20 29.77
N THR A 91 24.20 -10.59 28.63
CA THR A 91 23.51 -10.47 27.33
C THR A 91 23.95 -11.63 26.44
N ALA A 92 23.12 -12.03 25.47
CA ALA A 92 23.20 -13.36 24.86
C ALA A 92 23.71 -13.38 23.41
N VAL A 93 24.38 -14.47 23.03
CA VAL A 93 24.71 -14.82 21.63
C VAL A 93 24.63 -16.35 21.46
N PRO A 94 23.65 -16.87 20.68
CA PRO A 94 23.79 -18.21 20.12
C PRO A 94 23.26 -18.40 18.67
N VAL A 95 24.05 -19.16 17.89
CA VAL A 95 23.66 -20.03 16.75
C VAL A 95 23.05 -19.39 15.48
N LEU A 96 23.61 -19.82 14.33
CA LEU A 96 22.98 -19.67 13.02
C LEU A 96 22.10 -20.90 12.74
N HIS A 97 20.83 -20.70 12.36
CA HIS A 97 20.30 -21.15 11.06
C HIS A 97 18.82 -20.83 10.82
N ASP A 98 18.47 -20.96 9.54
CA ASP A 98 17.14 -21.17 8.96
C ASP A 98 16.08 -20.05 9.03
N SER A 99 15.17 -20.17 8.08
CA SER A 99 13.88 -19.49 7.87
C SER A 99 12.81 -19.84 8.93
N ALA A 100 13.20 -20.52 10.00
CA ALA A 100 12.29 -20.93 11.07
C ALA A 100 11.89 -19.74 11.97
N PRO A 101 10.69 -19.77 12.57
CA PRO A 101 10.25 -18.78 13.55
C PRO A 101 11.13 -18.77 14.81
N ILE A 102 12.04 -17.79 14.93
CA ILE A 102 12.92 -17.61 16.08
C ILE A 102 12.16 -16.95 17.24
N THR A 103 11.80 -17.72 18.26
CA THR A 103 11.18 -17.21 19.49
C THR A 103 12.24 -16.62 20.44
N SER A 104 12.08 -15.36 20.83
CA SER A 104 12.94 -14.68 21.80
C SER A 104 12.15 -14.06 22.95
N SER A 105 12.78 -13.91 24.12
CA SER A 105 12.22 -13.29 25.32
C SER A 105 13.31 -12.62 26.15
N SER A 106 13.14 -11.35 26.50
CA SER A 106 14.14 -10.55 27.24
C SER A 106 13.99 -10.65 28.77
N PRO A 107 15.10 -10.51 29.53
CA PRO A 107 15.07 -10.37 30.99
C PRO A 107 14.42 -9.03 31.43
N PRO A 108 14.14 -8.80 32.72
CA PRO A 108 13.50 -7.56 33.22
C PRO A 108 14.34 -6.27 33.13
N HIS A 109 15.39 -6.23 32.32
CA HIS A 109 16.31 -5.11 32.12
C HIS A 109 16.56 -4.89 30.62
N PRO A 110 17.04 -3.71 30.17
CA PRO A 110 17.33 -3.46 28.76
C PRO A 110 18.26 -4.51 28.16
N ALA A 111 17.86 -5.08 27.02
CA ALA A 111 18.56 -6.20 26.40
C ALA A 111 18.62 -6.04 24.87
N LEU A 112 19.81 -6.27 24.33
CA LEU A 112 20.07 -6.33 22.89
C LEU A 112 20.24 -7.81 22.49
N ALA A 113 19.43 -8.28 21.55
CA ALA A 113 19.53 -9.61 20.95
C ALA A 113 20.00 -9.49 19.50
N SER A 114 21.08 -10.18 19.13
CA SER A 114 21.67 -10.10 17.79
C SER A 114 21.54 -11.41 17.02
N PHE A 115 21.17 -11.31 15.76
CA PHE A 115 20.91 -12.39 14.82
C PHE A 115 21.72 -12.18 13.52
N ALA A 116 22.06 -13.26 12.82
CA ALA A 116 22.81 -13.21 11.57
C ALA A 116 22.21 -14.18 10.55
N PHE A 117 21.85 -13.66 9.38
CA PHE A 117 21.22 -14.39 8.28
C PHE A 117 22.13 -14.33 7.05
N TRP A 118 22.37 -15.47 6.41
CA TRP A 118 23.15 -15.51 5.17
C TRP A 118 22.30 -15.03 3.99
N VAL A 119 22.82 -14.10 3.19
CA VAL A 119 22.20 -13.65 1.94
C VAL A 119 22.96 -14.26 0.76
N PRO A 120 22.35 -15.19 -0.01
CA PRO A 120 22.98 -15.80 -1.18
C PRO A 120 23.42 -14.76 -2.22
N SER A 121 24.52 -15.05 -2.93
CA SER A 121 25.05 -14.19 -3.98
C SER A 121 24.22 -14.23 -5.26
N GLU A 122 24.39 -13.19 -6.09
CA GLU A 122 23.65 -12.98 -7.35
C GLU A 122 23.80 -14.12 -8.38
N THR A 123 24.72 -15.07 -8.17
CA THR A 123 24.83 -16.32 -8.96
C THR A 123 23.69 -17.32 -8.72
N THR A 124 22.83 -17.09 -7.71
CA THR A 124 21.71 -17.99 -7.32
C THR A 124 20.31 -17.37 -7.46
N GLY A 125 20.23 -16.08 -7.81
CA GLY A 125 18.98 -15.41 -8.12
C GLY A 125 19.14 -13.88 -8.06
N ALA A 126 18.36 -13.15 -8.85
CA ALA A 126 18.21 -11.71 -8.67
C ALA A 126 17.30 -11.45 -7.46
N LEU A 127 17.89 -11.36 -6.26
CA LEU A 127 17.19 -11.06 -5.01
C LEU A 127 16.40 -9.75 -5.13
N GLN A 128 15.07 -9.85 -5.04
CA GLN A 128 14.12 -8.74 -5.18
C GLN A 128 13.91 -8.02 -3.85
N SER A 129 13.69 -8.78 -2.77
CA SER A 129 13.53 -8.21 -1.43
C SER A 129 13.87 -9.22 -0.33
N ILE A 130 14.20 -8.68 0.85
CA ILE A 130 14.22 -9.41 2.10
C ILE A 130 13.04 -8.90 2.94
N THR A 131 12.17 -9.79 3.41
CA THR A 131 11.09 -9.47 4.34
C THR A 131 11.36 -10.13 5.69
N LEU A 132 11.29 -9.35 6.76
CA LEU A 132 11.50 -9.78 8.13
C LEU A 132 10.16 -9.67 8.87
N ALA A 133 9.52 -10.78 9.16
CA ALA A 133 8.23 -10.82 9.85
C ALA A 133 8.42 -11.07 11.35
N PHE A 134 7.98 -10.14 12.17
CA PHE A 134 7.87 -10.28 13.62
C PHE A 134 6.42 -10.62 13.96
N THR A 135 6.18 -11.75 14.64
CA THR A 135 4.85 -12.21 15.07
C THR A 135 4.87 -12.60 16.56
N ASN A 136 3.69 -12.85 17.14
CA ASN A 136 3.52 -13.12 18.58
C ASN A 136 4.23 -12.08 19.47
N VAL A 137 4.20 -10.81 19.05
CA VAL A 137 4.95 -9.74 19.72
C VAL A 137 4.26 -9.36 21.02
N THR A 138 5.06 -9.32 22.09
CA THR A 138 4.63 -9.01 23.45
C THR A 138 5.53 -7.94 24.04
N TYR A 139 4.91 -6.91 24.63
CA TYR A 139 5.60 -5.73 25.14
C TYR A 139 5.62 -5.71 26.67
N HIS A 140 6.71 -5.19 27.24
CA HIS A 140 6.76 -4.87 28.66
C HIS A 140 5.93 -3.60 28.95
N TRP A 141 5.04 -3.71 29.93
CA TRP A 141 4.24 -2.59 30.43
C TRP A 141 4.89 -2.01 31.69
N THR A 142 4.95 -0.68 31.76
CA THR A 142 5.37 0.03 32.99
C THR A 142 4.41 -0.26 34.16
N HIS A 143 4.85 -0.05 35.40
CA HIS A 143 4.13 -0.44 36.63
C HIS A 143 2.66 0.05 36.72
N ASN A 144 2.31 1.14 36.01
CA ASN A 144 0.96 1.70 35.99
C ASN A 144 0.15 1.34 34.72
N HIS A 145 0.65 0.47 33.84
CA HIS A 145 0.07 0.12 32.53
C HIS A 145 -0.17 1.31 31.56
N THR A 146 0.39 2.48 31.84
CA THR A 146 0.13 3.71 31.06
C THR A 146 0.93 3.81 29.76
N VAL A 147 2.09 3.16 29.68
CA VAL A 147 2.98 3.15 28.51
C VAL A 147 3.66 1.79 28.40
N ALA A 148 3.68 1.21 27.20
CA ALA A 148 4.51 0.06 26.85
C ALA A 148 5.84 0.52 26.24
N ALA A 149 6.94 -0.19 26.53
CA ALA A 149 8.23 0.09 25.91
C ALA A 149 8.26 -0.46 24.47
N PRO A 150 8.81 0.27 23.47
CA PRO A 150 8.91 -0.22 22.11
C PRO A 150 9.93 -1.35 21.97
N ILE A 151 9.83 -2.06 20.85
CA ILE A 151 10.90 -2.92 20.32
C ILE A 151 11.55 -2.16 19.16
N THR A 152 12.87 -1.96 19.21
CA THR A 152 13.63 -1.31 18.13
C THR A 152 14.51 -2.32 17.42
N VAL A 153 14.42 -2.37 16.11
CA VAL A 153 15.15 -3.30 15.23
C VAL A 153 16.13 -2.50 14.38
N TYR A 154 17.39 -2.91 14.39
CA TYR A 154 18.49 -2.38 13.58
C TYR A 154 18.94 -3.45 12.59
N CYS A 155 19.08 -3.11 11.31
CA CYS A 155 19.57 -4.01 10.27
C CYS A 155 20.86 -3.47 9.65
N GLY A 156 21.75 -4.35 9.20
CA GLY A 156 23.00 -3.99 8.51
C GLY A 156 23.62 -5.17 7.74
N TYR A 157 24.53 -4.90 6.79
CA TYR A 157 25.24 -5.96 6.05
C TYR A 157 26.71 -6.04 6.44
N SER A 158 27.26 -7.24 6.64
CA SER A 158 28.68 -7.46 6.91
C SER A 158 29.23 -8.68 6.17
N ALA A 159 30.45 -8.54 5.62
CA ALA A 159 31.18 -9.62 4.95
C ALA A 159 31.66 -10.72 5.92
N THR A 160 31.50 -10.53 7.23
CA THR A 160 31.81 -11.52 8.27
C THR A 160 30.65 -11.61 9.27
N LEU A 161 30.67 -12.64 10.13
CA LEU A 161 29.72 -12.79 11.25
C LEU A 161 29.93 -11.75 12.38
N GLN A 162 30.80 -10.77 12.19
CA GLN A 162 31.20 -9.80 13.21
C GLN A 162 30.86 -8.38 12.76
N ALA A 163 30.58 -7.52 13.76
CA ALA A 163 30.19 -6.12 13.65
C ALA A 163 28.86 -5.84 12.91
N LEU A 164 27.75 -6.00 13.63
CA LEU A 164 26.72 -4.95 13.62
C LEU A 164 26.92 -4.12 14.89
N ASP A 165 27.61 -2.98 14.75
CA ASP A 165 27.79 -2.05 15.84
C ASP A 165 26.65 -1.01 15.80
N VAL A 166 25.71 -1.14 16.73
CA VAL A 166 24.57 -0.23 16.87
C VAL A 166 25.02 1.16 17.36
N ALA A 167 26.21 1.27 17.98
CA ALA A 167 26.75 2.53 18.47
C ALA A 167 27.61 3.29 17.42
N SER A 168 28.13 2.63 16.39
CA SER A 168 28.79 3.28 15.25
C SER A 168 27.97 3.15 13.96
N SER A 169 27.34 4.26 13.57
CA SER A 169 26.25 4.34 12.58
C SER A 169 26.63 4.06 11.11
N SER A 170 27.80 3.49 10.83
CA SER A 170 28.24 3.14 9.48
C SER A 170 27.79 1.75 9.00
N ALA A 171 27.42 0.85 9.91
CA ALA A 171 26.96 -0.51 9.59
C ALA A 171 25.42 -0.64 9.52
N VAL A 172 24.68 0.24 10.19
CA VAL A 172 23.21 0.20 10.24
C VAL A 172 22.64 0.86 8.98
N ILE A 173 21.88 0.09 8.19
CA ILE A 173 21.23 0.53 6.94
C ILE A 173 19.75 0.85 7.12
N SER A 174 19.12 0.34 8.19
CA SER A 174 17.71 0.53 8.48
C SER A 174 17.46 0.37 9.98
N THR A 175 16.59 1.21 10.52
CA THR A 175 16.10 1.16 11.89
C THR A 175 14.58 1.23 11.87
N THR A 176 13.89 0.44 12.70
CA THR A 176 12.43 0.44 12.81
C THR A 176 12.03 0.19 14.26
N SER A 177 11.12 1.00 14.80
CA SER A 177 10.57 0.81 16.15
C SER A 177 9.07 0.50 16.07
N ALA A 178 8.65 -0.60 16.70
CA ALA A 178 7.25 -1.03 16.77
C ALA A 178 6.63 -0.67 18.13
N HIS A 179 5.35 -0.32 18.13
CA HIS A 179 4.63 0.20 19.30
C HIS A 179 3.23 -0.41 19.36
N TYR A 180 2.98 -1.27 20.34
CA TYR A 180 1.69 -1.96 20.56
C TYR A 180 1.28 -2.97 19.46
N ASP A 181 2.01 -3.07 18.35
CA ASP A 181 1.79 -4.02 17.25
C ASP A 181 2.02 -5.47 17.69
N SER A 182 1.01 -6.34 17.59
CA SER A 182 1.16 -7.79 17.89
C SER A 182 1.93 -8.57 16.82
N ALA A 183 2.07 -7.98 15.63
CA ALA A 183 2.94 -8.41 14.55
C ALA A 183 3.30 -7.22 13.65
N PHE A 184 4.51 -7.20 13.09
CA PHE A 184 4.97 -6.17 12.14
C PHE A 184 5.98 -6.76 11.14
N THR A 185 6.21 -6.07 10.02
CA THR A 185 7.16 -6.53 8.98
C THR A 185 8.12 -5.42 8.55
N ILE A 186 9.40 -5.75 8.41
CA ILE A 186 10.41 -4.86 7.80
C ILE A 186 10.74 -5.40 6.41
N LYS A 187 10.67 -4.55 5.38
CA LYS A 187 11.11 -4.87 4.02
C LYS A 187 12.42 -4.14 3.71
N LEU A 188 13.45 -4.87 3.32
CA LEU A 188 14.73 -4.31 2.89
C LEU A 188 14.83 -4.37 1.36
N GLN A 189 15.12 -3.23 0.73
CA GLN A 189 15.38 -3.14 -0.71
C GLN A 189 16.82 -3.56 -1.07
N ARG A 190 17.05 -3.88 -2.34
CA ARG A 190 18.34 -4.36 -2.85
C ARG A 190 19.43 -3.30 -2.76
N THR A 191 20.51 -3.65 -2.07
CA THR A 191 21.88 -3.22 -2.41
C THR A 191 22.66 -4.44 -2.90
N THR A 192 23.87 -4.26 -3.43
CA THR A 192 24.73 -5.38 -3.85
C THR A 192 25.33 -6.08 -2.63
N VAL A 193 24.99 -7.35 -2.39
CA VAL A 193 25.40 -8.11 -1.19
C VAL A 193 25.96 -9.49 -1.57
N THR A 194 27.00 -9.95 -0.86
CA THR A 194 27.64 -11.26 -1.00
C THR A 194 28.01 -11.81 0.39
N SER A 195 27.09 -11.66 1.35
CA SER A 195 27.43 -11.36 2.75
C SER A 195 26.32 -11.77 3.73
N TYR A 196 26.53 -11.52 5.03
CA TYR A 196 25.49 -11.66 6.05
C TYR A 196 24.62 -10.40 6.17
N LEU A 197 23.31 -10.58 6.32
CA LEU A 197 22.40 -9.62 6.95
C LEU A 197 22.46 -9.82 8.46
N LEU A 198 22.94 -8.82 9.17
CA LEU A 198 22.95 -8.77 10.62
C LEU A 198 21.75 -7.96 11.11
N ILE A 199 21.11 -8.44 12.19
CA ILE A 199 19.95 -7.79 12.81
C ILE A 199 20.19 -7.71 14.32
N ALA A 200 20.02 -6.54 14.92
CA ALA A 200 19.99 -6.37 16.36
C ALA A 200 18.61 -5.87 16.80
N VAL A 201 18.06 -6.46 17.84
CA VAL A 201 16.74 -6.11 18.41
C VAL A 201 16.95 -5.64 19.84
N GLU A 202 16.68 -4.36 20.08
CA GLU A 202 16.67 -3.75 21.41
C GLU A 202 15.28 -3.86 22.04
N THR A 203 15.27 -4.24 23.31
CA THR A 203 14.07 -4.45 24.12
C THR A 203 14.29 -3.87 25.53
N GLN A 204 13.21 -3.46 26.20
CA GLN A 204 13.26 -3.03 27.60
C GLN A 204 12.26 -3.80 28.45
N GLY A 205 12.71 -4.32 29.59
CA GLY A 205 11.91 -5.21 30.43
C GLY A 205 11.59 -6.53 29.72
N THR A 206 10.61 -7.29 30.23
CA THR A 206 10.19 -8.56 29.61
C THR A 206 9.32 -8.33 28.38
N ALA A 207 9.93 -8.34 27.21
CA ALA A 207 9.30 -8.36 25.90
C ALA A 207 9.64 -9.69 25.21
N GLY A 208 8.89 -10.06 24.17
CA GLY A 208 9.13 -11.29 23.41
C GLY A 208 8.52 -11.24 22.02
N PHE A 209 9.08 -12.00 21.09
CA PHE A 209 8.70 -11.98 19.68
C PHE A 209 9.09 -13.28 18.97
N THR A 210 8.51 -13.49 17.80
CA THR A 210 8.83 -14.57 16.85
C THR A 210 9.32 -13.95 15.54
N LEU A 211 10.62 -14.06 15.22
CA LEU A 211 11.21 -13.51 14.00
C LEU A 211 11.28 -14.59 12.89
N THR A 212 10.72 -14.30 11.71
CA THR A 212 10.74 -15.18 10.53
C THR A 212 11.29 -14.39 9.32
N PRO A 213 12.47 -14.76 8.77
CA PRO A 213 13.02 -14.12 7.57
C PRO A 213 12.56 -14.81 6.28
N THR A 214 12.20 -14.03 5.27
CA THR A 214 11.79 -14.51 3.94
C THR A 214 12.60 -13.80 2.86
N LEU A 215 13.19 -14.58 1.95
CA LEU A 215 13.92 -14.08 0.78
C LEU A 215 13.07 -14.26 -0.48
N ALA A 216 12.87 -13.18 -1.24
CA ALA A 216 12.20 -13.22 -2.54
C ALA A 216 13.24 -13.06 -3.66
N PHE A 217 13.41 -14.09 -4.50
CA PHE A 217 14.28 -14.06 -5.68
C PHE A 217 13.44 -14.01 -6.95
N SER A 218 13.88 -13.26 -7.97
CA SER A 218 13.38 -13.44 -9.32
C SER A 218 14.01 -14.70 -9.93
N PRO A 219 13.21 -15.64 -10.47
CA PRO A 219 13.73 -16.83 -11.13
C PRO A 219 14.61 -16.50 -12.34
N PHE A 220 15.74 -17.19 -12.48
CA PHE A 220 16.56 -17.10 -13.70
C PHE A 220 16.02 -17.98 -14.83
N LEU A 221 16.12 -17.49 -16.06
CA LEU A 221 15.96 -18.24 -17.29
C LEU A 221 17.20 -19.10 -17.54
N LEU A 222 17.01 -20.41 -17.75
CA LEU A 222 18.07 -21.32 -18.21
C LEU A 222 18.16 -21.32 -19.74
N THR A 223 19.26 -20.78 -20.26
CA THR A 223 19.66 -20.85 -21.68
C THR A 223 20.49 -22.09 -22.00
N PRO A 224 20.49 -22.59 -23.25
CA PRO A 224 21.34 -23.71 -23.66
C PRO A 224 22.82 -23.35 -23.61
N SER A 225 23.67 -24.36 -23.43
CA SER A 225 25.13 -24.25 -23.32
C SER A 225 25.70 -23.53 -22.08
N THR A 226 24.91 -22.70 -21.38
CA THR A 226 25.32 -21.96 -20.18
C THR A 226 24.74 -22.59 -18.89
N PRO A 227 25.42 -23.55 -18.24
CA PRO A 227 24.94 -24.12 -16.98
C PRO A 227 25.09 -23.12 -15.83
N ILE A 228 24.03 -22.95 -15.04
CA ILE A 228 24.07 -22.21 -13.77
C ILE A 228 24.92 -23.01 -12.78
N LYS A 229 25.79 -22.31 -12.06
CA LYS A 229 26.56 -22.86 -10.93
C LYS A 229 26.32 -21.98 -9.72
N GLY A 230 26.16 -22.59 -8.56
CA GLY A 230 25.99 -21.86 -7.31
C GLY A 230 26.35 -22.71 -6.10
N ASP A 231 26.33 -22.07 -4.94
CA ASP A 231 26.62 -22.66 -3.65
C ASP A 231 25.40 -22.45 -2.75
N PHE A 232 24.64 -23.52 -2.48
CA PHE A 232 23.57 -23.46 -1.48
C PHE A 232 24.21 -23.35 -0.09
N SER A 233 23.74 -22.40 0.74
CA SER A 233 24.08 -22.43 2.16
C SER A 233 23.51 -23.71 2.81
N THR A 234 24.05 -24.16 3.93
CA THR A 234 23.64 -25.45 4.51
C THR A 234 22.25 -25.47 5.17
N TYR A 235 21.49 -24.38 5.08
CA TYR A 235 20.04 -24.31 5.37
C TYR A 235 19.19 -23.95 4.14
N GLN A 236 19.79 -23.54 3.00
CA GLN A 236 19.02 -23.31 1.78
C GLN A 236 18.65 -24.65 1.13
N THR A 237 17.42 -25.09 1.35
CA THR A 237 16.88 -26.35 0.83
C THR A 237 16.29 -26.23 -0.57
N LEU A 238 16.08 -25.02 -1.12
CA LEU A 238 15.31 -24.82 -2.35
C LEU A 238 15.89 -23.72 -3.25
N PHE A 239 15.87 -23.95 -4.56
CA PHE A 239 16.24 -23.00 -5.62
C PHE A 239 15.23 -23.10 -6.77
N ASN A 240 14.80 -21.95 -7.31
CA ASN A 240 13.81 -21.85 -8.38
C ASN A 240 14.39 -21.17 -9.63
N SER A 241 14.08 -21.75 -10.79
CA SER A 241 14.45 -21.28 -12.13
C SER A 241 13.36 -21.68 -13.12
N PHE A 242 13.47 -21.31 -14.39
CA PHE A 242 12.61 -21.80 -15.45
C PHE A 242 13.35 -21.93 -16.79
N VAL A 243 12.82 -22.75 -17.68
CA VAL A 243 13.16 -22.77 -19.11
C VAL A 243 11.93 -22.27 -19.87
N PHE A 244 12.09 -21.40 -20.87
CA PHE A 244 11.05 -21.21 -21.87
C PHE A 244 11.31 -22.13 -23.06
N LEU A 245 10.52 -23.20 -23.18
CA LEU A 245 10.64 -24.15 -24.28
C LEU A 245 9.79 -23.69 -25.46
N TYR A 246 10.48 -23.21 -26.50
CA TYR A 246 9.94 -23.07 -27.84
C TYR A 246 10.56 -24.11 -28.77
N SER A 247 9.73 -24.98 -29.36
CA SER A 247 10.15 -26.14 -30.16
C SER A 247 9.18 -26.32 -31.35
N PRO A 248 9.47 -25.69 -32.52
CA PRO A 248 8.66 -25.84 -33.72
C PRO A 248 8.79 -27.24 -34.35
N GLN A 249 9.91 -27.91 -34.12
CA GLN A 249 10.10 -29.35 -34.35
C GLN A 249 10.50 -29.99 -33.03
N TYR A 250 9.90 -31.15 -32.72
CA TYR A 250 10.12 -31.84 -31.44
C TYR A 250 11.57 -32.30 -31.28
N THR A 251 12.19 -31.80 -30.23
CA THR A 251 13.47 -32.26 -29.72
C THR A 251 13.30 -32.61 -28.24
N PRO A 252 13.65 -33.84 -27.80
CA PRO A 252 13.65 -34.18 -26.38
C PRO A 252 14.74 -33.40 -25.65
N ILE A 253 14.42 -32.92 -24.45
CA ILE A 253 15.25 -32.01 -23.67
C ILE A 253 15.53 -32.63 -22.31
N THR A 254 16.76 -32.50 -21.81
CA THR A 254 17.11 -32.96 -20.48
C THR A 254 17.51 -31.78 -19.61
N ILE A 255 16.81 -31.60 -18.49
CA ILE A 255 17.24 -30.74 -17.38
C ILE A 255 18.04 -31.64 -16.44
N ALA A 256 19.27 -31.25 -16.12
CA ALA A 256 20.18 -32.01 -15.30
C ALA A 256 20.67 -31.15 -14.13
N VAL A 257 20.62 -31.66 -12.90
CA VAL A 257 21.24 -31.00 -11.74
C VAL A 257 22.22 -31.94 -11.05
N SER A 258 23.39 -31.40 -10.75
CA SER A 258 24.50 -32.11 -10.10
C SER A 258 24.86 -31.44 -8.78
N LYS A 259 24.85 -32.20 -7.67
CA LYS A 259 25.54 -31.85 -6.42
C LYS A 259 27.02 -32.19 -6.59
N LEU A 260 27.89 -31.20 -6.49
CA LEU A 260 29.34 -31.33 -6.68
C LEU A 260 30.11 -31.45 -5.36
N SER A 261 29.50 -31.03 -4.25
CA SER A 261 30.05 -31.13 -2.89
C SER A 261 29.91 -32.53 -2.28
N SER A 262 30.80 -32.85 -1.33
CA SER A 262 30.87 -34.13 -0.63
C SER A 262 30.01 -34.21 0.65
N ASP A 263 29.00 -33.36 0.78
CA ASP A 263 28.08 -33.30 1.92
C ASP A 263 26.91 -34.27 1.77
N TYR A 264 26.41 -34.81 2.90
CA TYR A 264 25.45 -35.92 2.92
C TYR A 264 23.98 -35.47 2.75
N ARG A 265 23.65 -34.81 1.63
CA ARG A 265 22.28 -34.41 1.25
C ARG A 265 21.73 -35.23 0.09
N SER A 266 20.44 -35.55 0.15
CA SER A 266 19.70 -36.06 -1.02
C SER A 266 19.42 -34.90 -1.98
N LEU A 267 19.34 -35.22 -3.27
CA LEU A 267 19.12 -34.25 -4.35
C LEU A 267 17.85 -34.59 -5.13
N SER A 268 16.93 -33.63 -5.17
CA SER A 268 15.63 -33.73 -5.83
C SER A 268 15.50 -32.65 -6.89
N LEU A 269 15.10 -33.03 -8.10
CA LEU A 269 14.80 -32.15 -9.24
C LEU A 269 13.32 -32.30 -9.59
N LEU A 270 12.60 -31.19 -9.47
CA LEU A 270 11.18 -31.09 -9.71
C LEU A 270 10.96 -30.15 -10.92
N VAL A 271 10.07 -30.51 -11.84
CA VAL A 271 9.69 -29.66 -12.98
C VAL A 271 8.19 -29.71 -13.18
N SER A 272 7.56 -28.58 -13.51
CA SER A 272 6.15 -28.48 -13.90
C SER A 272 5.95 -27.53 -15.08
N ASN A 273 4.86 -27.69 -15.83
CA ASN A 273 4.42 -26.70 -16.82
C ASN A 273 3.44 -25.66 -16.23
N ASP A 274 2.88 -25.94 -15.06
CA ASP A 274 2.08 -25.01 -14.26
C ASP A 274 3.01 -24.22 -13.31
N HIS A 275 2.57 -23.03 -12.88
CA HIS A 275 3.39 -22.11 -12.08
C HIS A 275 3.71 -22.69 -10.69
N TYR A 276 4.99 -22.64 -10.28
CA TYR A 276 5.59 -23.16 -9.03
C TYR A 276 4.59 -23.82 -8.05
N PRO A 277 4.18 -25.07 -8.32
CA PRO A 277 3.10 -25.70 -7.57
C PRO A 277 3.63 -26.31 -6.25
N THR A 278 2.76 -26.96 -5.47
CA THR A 278 3.20 -27.60 -4.23
C THR A 278 4.03 -28.85 -4.51
N TYR A 279 4.81 -29.34 -3.54
CA TYR A 279 5.80 -30.41 -3.73
C TYR A 279 5.22 -31.71 -4.33
N ASP A 280 3.95 -32.00 -4.07
CA ASP A 280 3.25 -33.20 -4.55
C ASP A 280 2.59 -33.02 -5.94
N ASP A 281 2.54 -31.79 -6.46
CA ASP A 281 1.87 -31.41 -7.71
C ASP A 281 2.80 -31.36 -8.95
N TYR A 282 4.11 -31.61 -8.78
CA TYR A 282 5.09 -31.47 -9.86
C TYR A 282 4.97 -32.59 -10.92
N ASP A 283 4.81 -32.18 -12.18
CA ASP A 283 4.62 -33.07 -13.33
C ASP A 283 5.79 -34.03 -13.61
N TRP A 284 7.03 -33.61 -13.31
CA TRP A 284 8.22 -34.46 -13.41
C TRP A 284 9.05 -34.38 -12.13
N ILE A 285 9.42 -35.53 -11.59
CA ILE A 285 10.18 -35.66 -10.35
C ILE A 285 11.33 -36.66 -10.56
N ALA A 286 12.56 -36.26 -10.27
CA ALA A 286 13.73 -37.14 -10.18
C ALA A 286 14.43 -36.91 -8.84
N ARG A 287 14.77 -37.97 -8.10
CA ARG A 287 15.42 -37.89 -6.79
C ARG A 287 16.58 -38.87 -6.68
N ALA A 288 17.57 -38.56 -5.86
CA ALA A 288 18.66 -39.45 -5.49
C ALA A 288 19.04 -39.27 -4.01
N ASP A 289 19.21 -40.39 -3.31
CA ASP A 289 19.51 -40.44 -1.88
C ASP A 289 20.87 -39.82 -1.52
N ALA A 290 20.98 -39.37 -0.27
CA ALA A 290 22.17 -38.73 0.27
C ALA A 290 23.46 -39.58 0.10
N SER A 291 24.48 -38.94 -0.50
CA SER A 291 25.81 -39.52 -0.74
C SER A 291 26.91 -38.47 -0.56
N ILE A 292 28.08 -38.92 -0.10
CA ILE A 292 29.32 -38.13 -0.02
C ILE A 292 30.04 -38.00 -1.36
N GLU A 293 29.64 -38.76 -2.38
CA GLU A 293 30.11 -38.59 -3.75
C GLU A 293 29.22 -37.58 -4.51
N PRO A 294 29.69 -37.00 -5.63
CA PRO A 294 28.87 -36.16 -6.48
C PRO A 294 27.64 -36.90 -7.00
N ILE A 295 26.47 -36.26 -6.91
CA ILE A 295 25.17 -36.84 -7.30
C ILE A 295 24.65 -36.07 -8.52
N THR A 296 24.07 -36.75 -9.51
CA THR A 296 23.37 -36.08 -10.62
C THR A 296 21.99 -36.71 -10.84
N VAL A 297 20.95 -35.88 -10.96
CA VAL A 297 19.59 -36.30 -11.31
C VAL A 297 19.09 -35.53 -12.53
N ASN A 298 18.34 -36.23 -13.39
CA ASN A 298 17.96 -35.76 -14.72
C ASN A 298 16.43 -35.91 -14.92
N VAL A 299 15.79 -34.86 -15.43
CA VAL A 299 14.40 -34.90 -15.93
C VAL A 299 14.43 -34.73 -17.44
N THR A 300 13.76 -35.62 -18.18
CA THR A 300 13.66 -35.54 -19.65
C THR A 300 12.25 -35.13 -20.09
N LEU A 301 12.13 -33.90 -20.60
CA LEU A 301 10.90 -33.38 -21.17
C LEU A 301 10.68 -34.01 -22.55
N SER A 302 9.62 -34.81 -22.67
CA SER A 302 9.31 -35.59 -23.88
C SER A 302 7.80 -35.66 -24.14
N ARG A 303 7.41 -35.80 -25.42
CA ARG A 303 5.99 -35.88 -25.87
C ARG A 303 5.21 -37.08 -25.33
N ASN A 304 5.86 -38.00 -24.62
CA ASN A 304 5.22 -39.13 -23.97
C ASN A 304 4.54 -38.74 -22.64
N HIS A 305 4.85 -37.56 -22.08
CA HIS A 305 4.20 -37.05 -20.88
C HIS A 305 2.97 -36.21 -21.24
N PRO A 306 1.79 -36.40 -20.59
CA PRO A 306 0.55 -35.71 -20.97
C PRO A 306 0.61 -34.18 -20.82
N LYS A 307 1.51 -33.68 -19.97
CA LYS A 307 1.76 -32.25 -19.74
C LYS A 307 2.85 -31.65 -20.64
N PHE A 308 3.39 -32.40 -21.60
CA PHE A 308 4.39 -31.86 -22.53
C PHE A 308 3.78 -30.80 -23.45
N CYS A 309 4.45 -29.65 -23.53
CA CYS A 309 4.08 -28.49 -24.33
C CYS A 309 5.30 -27.97 -25.10
N ASN A 310 5.12 -27.62 -26.37
CA ASN A 310 6.19 -27.17 -27.26
C ASN A 310 6.31 -25.63 -27.37
N LYS A 311 5.50 -24.89 -26.62
CA LYS A 311 5.56 -23.42 -26.44
C LYS A 311 5.07 -23.06 -25.03
N CYS A 312 5.87 -23.40 -24.01
CA CYS A 312 5.52 -23.15 -22.60
C CYS A 312 6.74 -22.78 -21.75
N LYS A 313 6.50 -22.05 -20.65
CA LYS A 313 7.45 -21.98 -19.53
C LYS A 313 7.39 -23.33 -18.78
N TYR A 314 8.56 -23.83 -18.41
CA TYR A 314 8.76 -24.99 -17.54
C TYR A 314 9.43 -24.50 -16.27
N TYR A 315 8.70 -24.54 -15.16
CA TYR A 315 9.16 -24.12 -13.85
C TYR A 315 9.97 -25.24 -13.22
N ILE A 316 11.19 -24.90 -12.77
CA ILE A 316 12.21 -25.85 -12.33
C ILE A 316 12.55 -25.53 -10.88
N THR A 317 12.43 -26.53 -10.01
CA THR A 317 12.75 -26.43 -8.59
C THR A 317 13.78 -27.49 -8.23
N VAL A 318 14.95 -27.04 -7.81
CA VAL A 318 15.98 -27.90 -7.22
C VAL A 318 15.76 -27.91 -5.71
N TYR A 319 15.64 -29.09 -5.13
CA TYR A 319 15.41 -29.30 -3.71
C TYR A 319 16.52 -30.18 -3.11
N LEU A 320 17.11 -29.70 -2.02
CA LEU A 320 18.15 -30.36 -1.24
C LEU A 320 17.59 -30.74 0.13
N GLU A 321 17.37 -32.03 0.34
CA GLU A 321 16.81 -32.53 1.58
C GLU A 321 17.86 -32.55 2.71
N HIS A 322 17.40 -32.31 3.94
CA HIS A 322 18.26 -32.13 5.11
C HIS A 322 19.25 -33.29 5.31
N ALA A 323 20.53 -32.96 5.43
CA ALA A 323 21.56 -33.92 5.78
C ALA A 323 21.35 -34.46 7.19
N ARG A 324 21.50 -35.79 7.38
CA ARG A 324 21.47 -36.42 8.72
C ARG A 324 22.73 -36.15 9.58
N ILE A 325 23.62 -35.29 9.09
CA ILE A 325 24.82 -34.78 9.76
C ILE A 325 24.96 -33.31 9.35
N GLU A 326 25.15 -32.41 10.32
CA GLU A 326 25.33 -30.98 10.05
C GLU A 326 26.63 -30.73 9.25
N SER A 327 26.51 -30.10 8.08
CA SER A 327 27.65 -29.59 7.30
C SER A 327 27.81 -28.10 7.54
N ILE A 328 29.04 -27.67 7.80
CA ILE A 328 29.44 -26.25 7.83
C ILE A 328 29.92 -25.74 6.45
N HIS A 329 29.88 -26.58 5.42
CA HIS A 329 30.35 -26.27 4.07
C HIS A 329 29.18 -26.26 3.07
N ALA A 330 29.09 -25.19 2.28
CA ALA A 330 28.04 -24.98 1.30
C ALA A 330 27.93 -26.14 0.29
N THR A 331 26.69 -26.46 -0.10
CA THR A 331 26.38 -27.51 -1.06
C THR A 331 26.53 -26.96 -2.47
N GLN A 332 27.67 -27.23 -3.11
CA GLN A 332 27.98 -26.76 -4.46
C GLN A 332 27.10 -27.49 -5.49
N PHE A 333 26.48 -26.76 -6.41
CA PHE A 333 25.64 -27.34 -7.45
C PHE A 333 25.91 -26.78 -8.85
N LEU A 334 25.49 -27.56 -9.85
CA LEU A 334 25.44 -27.19 -11.26
C LEU A 334 24.08 -27.61 -11.83
N LEU A 335 23.35 -26.68 -12.43
CA LEU A 335 22.07 -26.90 -13.10
C LEU A 335 22.21 -26.57 -14.60
N ALA A 336 21.86 -27.53 -15.46
CA ALA A 336 22.06 -27.45 -16.90
C ALA A 336 20.79 -27.78 -17.68
N TYR A 337 20.50 -26.97 -18.69
CA TYR A 337 19.53 -27.27 -19.75
C TYR A 337 20.28 -27.84 -20.96
N ILE A 338 20.09 -29.15 -21.20
CA ILE A 338 20.80 -29.92 -22.22
C ILE A 338 19.88 -30.11 -23.43
N CYS A 339 20.23 -29.44 -24.53
CA CYS A 339 19.58 -29.59 -25.82
C CYS A 339 20.49 -30.36 -26.81
N PRO A 340 19.96 -31.35 -27.57
CA PRO A 340 20.65 -31.96 -28.70
C PRO A 340 21.17 -30.94 -29.72
N SER A 341 22.29 -31.29 -30.36
CA SER A 341 23.13 -30.38 -31.16
C SER A 341 22.35 -29.55 -32.19
N ASN A 342 22.51 -28.22 -32.12
CA ASN A 342 22.01 -27.21 -33.06
C ASN A 342 20.47 -27.21 -33.29
N GLN A 343 19.67 -27.81 -32.40
CA GLN A 343 18.20 -27.80 -32.47
C GLN A 343 17.56 -26.60 -31.75
N CYS A 344 18.17 -26.11 -30.67
CA CYS A 344 17.66 -24.98 -29.89
C CYS A 344 18.30 -23.67 -30.34
N SER A 345 17.48 -22.61 -30.47
CA SER A 345 17.97 -21.23 -30.57
C SER A 345 18.61 -20.82 -29.25
N ASP A 346 19.90 -20.50 -29.27
CA ASP A 346 20.59 -19.89 -28.14
C ASP A 346 20.40 -18.37 -28.20
N CYS A 347 19.31 -17.90 -27.59
CA CYS A 347 19.00 -16.48 -27.52
C CYS A 347 19.72 -15.83 -26.31
N PRO A 348 20.30 -14.62 -26.45
CA PRO A 348 20.76 -13.83 -25.31
C PRO A 348 19.68 -13.61 -24.25
N GLU A 349 20.09 -13.31 -23.02
CA GLU A 349 19.16 -13.03 -21.91
C GLU A 349 18.11 -11.96 -22.29
N GLY A 350 16.87 -12.17 -21.84
CA GLY A 350 15.73 -11.29 -22.12
C GLY A 350 15.15 -11.36 -23.54
N ARG A 351 15.73 -12.12 -24.47
CA ARG A 351 15.22 -12.27 -25.86
C ARG A 351 14.18 -13.37 -26.01
N ASP A 352 13.16 -13.16 -26.85
CA ASP A 352 12.11 -14.14 -27.13
C ASP A 352 12.51 -15.15 -28.24
N PRO A 353 12.59 -16.46 -27.94
CA PRO A 353 12.80 -17.51 -28.94
C PRO A 353 11.66 -17.69 -29.96
N ASP A 354 10.41 -17.37 -29.62
CA ASP A 354 9.27 -17.43 -30.56
C ASP A 354 9.45 -16.42 -31.70
N MET A 355 9.98 -15.24 -31.37
CA MET A 355 10.38 -14.19 -32.31
C MET A 355 11.80 -14.38 -32.86
N GLN A 356 12.38 -15.59 -32.81
CA GLN A 356 13.73 -15.90 -33.32
C GLN A 356 14.83 -14.98 -32.77
N CYS A 357 14.74 -14.66 -31.48
CA CYS A 357 15.60 -13.70 -30.77
C CYS A 357 15.59 -12.27 -31.37
N GLN A 358 14.60 -11.91 -32.21
CA GLN A 358 14.48 -10.56 -32.80
C GLN A 358 13.75 -9.57 -31.87
N ASP A 359 12.98 -10.06 -30.91
CA ASP A 359 12.26 -9.26 -29.91
C ASP A 359 12.64 -9.67 -28.48
N CYS A 360 12.10 -8.97 -27.48
CA CYS A 360 12.25 -9.28 -26.06
C CYS A 360 11.13 -10.20 -25.55
N LEU A 361 11.43 -10.98 -24.51
CA LEU A 361 10.42 -11.62 -23.68
C LEU A 361 9.58 -10.55 -22.96
N SER A 362 8.37 -10.93 -22.55
CA SER A 362 7.59 -10.11 -21.62
C SER A 362 8.39 -9.76 -20.37
N ASP A 363 8.20 -8.54 -19.87
CA ASP A 363 8.96 -7.95 -18.77
C ASP A 363 10.44 -7.61 -19.08
N PHE A 364 10.83 -7.58 -20.36
CA PHE A 364 12.14 -7.07 -20.84
C PHE A 364 11.96 -6.06 -21.98
N PHE A 365 12.77 -4.99 -22.02
CA PHE A 365 12.56 -3.84 -22.91
C PHE A 365 13.81 -3.32 -23.65
N GLY A 366 13.56 -2.66 -24.79
CA GLY A 366 14.52 -1.88 -25.56
C GLY A 366 15.52 -2.71 -26.37
N SER A 367 16.48 -2.03 -27.01
CA SER A 367 17.41 -2.66 -27.97
C SER A 367 18.26 -3.81 -27.41
N ASN A 368 18.42 -3.87 -26.10
CA ASN A 368 19.24 -4.86 -25.40
C ASN A 368 18.41 -5.88 -24.60
N CYS A 369 17.08 -5.71 -24.54
CA CYS A 369 16.18 -6.45 -23.64
C CYS A 369 16.65 -6.39 -22.17
N ASN A 370 16.71 -5.18 -21.62
CA ASN A 370 16.94 -4.99 -20.18
C ASN A 370 15.70 -5.42 -19.40
N ALA A 371 15.84 -6.02 -18.22
CA ALA A 371 14.70 -6.35 -17.37
C ALA A 371 13.94 -5.08 -16.93
N CYS A 372 12.61 -5.15 -16.92
CA CYS A 372 11.74 -4.10 -16.40
C CYS A 372 11.87 -3.93 -14.88
N GLY A 373 11.49 -2.75 -14.38
CA GLY A 373 11.24 -2.53 -12.96
C GLY A 373 9.88 -3.08 -12.52
N ASP A 374 9.66 -3.19 -11.21
CA ASP A 374 8.33 -3.47 -10.65
C ASP A 374 7.41 -2.27 -10.93
N CYS A 375 6.27 -2.55 -11.57
CA CYS A 375 5.22 -1.58 -11.92
C CYS A 375 3.95 -1.75 -11.08
N HIS A 376 3.99 -2.55 -10.01
CA HIS A 376 2.96 -2.71 -8.98
C HIS A 376 1.52 -2.83 -9.52
N ARG A 377 0.76 -1.73 -9.57
CA ARG A 377 -0.60 -1.61 -10.14
C ARG A 377 -0.54 -1.24 -11.62
N GLY A 378 0.13 -2.06 -12.43
CA GLY A 378 0.42 -1.72 -13.83
C GLY A 378 1.30 -2.72 -14.55
N LYS A 379 1.74 -2.34 -15.76
CA LYS A 379 2.60 -3.16 -16.64
C LYS A 379 3.73 -2.33 -17.23
N CYS A 380 4.88 -2.95 -17.43
CA CYS A 380 5.99 -2.34 -18.15
C CYS A 380 5.64 -2.15 -19.65
N LYS A 381 6.21 -1.14 -20.30
CA LYS A 381 6.38 -1.13 -21.77
C LYS A 381 7.59 -1.99 -22.14
N ASP A 382 7.33 -3.27 -22.36
CA ASP A 382 8.28 -4.29 -22.79
C ASP A 382 8.44 -4.36 -24.32
N GLY A 383 9.24 -5.31 -24.80
CA GLY A 383 9.58 -5.48 -26.22
C GLY A 383 10.69 -4.55 -26.71
N MET A 384 11.16 -4.78 -27.94
CA MET A 384 12.25 -4.02 -28.59
C MET A 384 11.97 -2.52 -28.75
N ALA A 385 10.70 -2.13 -28.86
CA ALA A 385 10.26 -0.74 -28.91
C ALA A 385 9.88 -0.17 -27.52
N GLY A 386 9.93 -1.00 -26.48
CA GLY A 386 9.64 -0.62 -25.11
C GLY A 386 10.70 0.32 -24.52
N ASP A 387 10.23 1.25 -23.68
CA ASP A 387 11.06 2.23 -22.96
C ASP A 387 11.24 1.90 -21.47
N GLY A 388 10.66 0.78 -21.00
CA GLY A 388 10.76 0.33 -19.61
C GLY A 388 9.86 1.08 -18.63
N SER A 389 9.09 2.08 -19.09
CA SER A 389 8.20 2.85 -18.20
C SER A 389 6.86 2.14 -17.96
N CYS A 390 6.30 2.37 -16.76
CA CYS A 390 5.06 1.72 -16.34
C CYS A 390 3.81 2.37 -16.95
N VAL A 391 2.93 1.53 -17.51
CA VAL A 391 1.53 1.83 -17.85
C VAL A 391 0.68 1.34 -16.68
N CYS A 392 0.21 2.28 -15.86
CA CYS A 392 -0.57 1.97 -14.67
C CYS A 392 -2.05 1.70 -14.96
N ASP A 393 -2.69 1.01 -14.03
CA ASP A 393 -4.14 0.85 -13.96
C ASP A 393 -4.86 2.21 -13.77
N ALA A 394 -6.20 2.20 -13.85
CA ALA A 394 -7.01 3.38 -13.57
C ALA A 394 -6.71 3.93 -12.16
N GLY A 395 -6.75 5.26 -12.00
CA GLY A 395 -6.40 5.93 -10.74
C GLY A 395 -4.90 6.05 -10.42
N PHE A 396 -4.01 5.15 -10.87
CA PHE A 396 -2.59 5.12 -10.45
C PHE A 396 -1.61 5.92 -11.35
N THR A 397 -0.61 6.58 -10.76
CA THR A 397 0.36 7.43 -11.49
C THR A 397 1.65 6.70 -11.86
N SER A 398 2.14 6.93 -13.09
CA SER A 398 3.40 6.33 -13.57
C SER A 398 4.66 7.02 -13.04
N TYR A 399 4.53 8.17 -12.36
CA TYR A 399 5.64 8.87 -11.73
C TYR A 399 6.26 8.09 -10.55
N SER A 400 5.46 7.28 -9.85
CA SER A 400 5.86 6.46 -8.71
C SER A 400 5.70 4.96 -8.96
N ASN A 401 5.91 4.53 -10.22
CA ASN A 401 5.75 3.13 -10.63
C ASN A 401 4.41 2.51 -10.19
N CYS A 402 3.33 3.31 -10.26
CA CYS A 402 1.98 2.89 -9.90
C CYS A 402 1.77 2.56 -8.40
N THR A 403 2.55 3.14 -7.48
CA THR A 403 2.19 3.12 -6.04
C THR A 403 1.11 4.13 -5.70
N ASP A 404 1.18 5.35 -6.26
CA ASP A 404 0.38 6.48 -5.78
C ASP A 404 -0.79 6.81 -6.71
N CYS A 405 -1.78 7.50 -6.16
CA CYS A 405 -2.92 7.98 -6.93
C CYS A 405 -2.57 9.20 -7.79
N LYS A 406 -3.28 9.35 -8.91
CA LYS A 406 -3.47 10.63 -9.60
C LYS A 406 -4.30 11.55 -8.71
N SER A 407 -4.16 12.87 -8.87
CA SER A 407 -5.07 13.79 -8.19
C SER A 407 -6.51 13.57 -8.66
N GLY A 408 -7.47 13.70 -7.75
CA GLY A 408 -8.86 13.30 -7.94
C GLY A 408 -9.12 11.80 -7.73
N TYR A 409 -8.16 11.03 -7.20
CA TYR A 409 -8.33 9.62 -6.84
C TYR A 409 -7.79 9.35 -5.42
N PHE A 410 -8.48 8.51 -4.64
CA PHE A 410 -8.26 8.33 -3.20
C PHE A 410 -8.16 6.87 -2.73
N GLY A 411 -7.55 6.68 -1.56
CA GLY A 411 -7.43 5.39 -0.87
C GLY A 411 -6.45 4.41 -1.52
N LEU A 412 -6.28 3.23 -0.91
CA LEU A 412 -5.27 2.24 -1.30
C LEU A 412 -5.47 1.63 -2.70
N ASP A 413 -6.70 1.65 -3.22
CA ASP A 413 -7.06 1.20 -4.57
C ASP A 413 -7.22 2.35 -5.58
N CYS A 414 -6.94 3.60 -5.16
CA CYS A 414 -7.09 4.82 -5.96
C CYS A 414 -8.42 4.89 -6.71
N ALA A 415 -9.53 4.90 -5.95
CA ALA A 415 -10.88 5.09 -6.46
C ALA A 415 -11.12 6.56 -6.87
N GLU A 416 -11.98 6.80 -7.85
CA GLU A 416 -12.29 8.17 -8.32
C GLU A 416 -13.06 8.96 -7.25
N CYS A 417 -12.62 10.20 -6.97
CA CYS A 417 -13.25 11.07 -5.99
C CYS A 417 -14.71 11.42 -6.35
N PRO A 418 -15.61 11.52 -5.35
CA PRO A 418 -16.92 12.10 -5.56
C PRO A 418 -16.81 13.61 -5.89
N SER A 419 -17.84 14.14 -6.55
CA SER A 419 -17.94 15.58 -6.81
C SER A 419 -18.29 16.32 -5.53
N CYS A 420 -17.41 17.23 -5.08
CA CYS A 420 -17.69 18.19 -4.00
C CYS A 420 -18.47 19.43 -4.49
N ASN A 421 -19.30 19.24 -5.54
CA ASN A 421 -20.20 20.22 -6.19
C ASN A 421 -19.61 21.58 -6.62
N GLY A 422 -18.28 21.75 -6.56
CA GLY A 422 -17.59 23.01 -6.85
C GLY A 422 -17.39 23.91 -5.63
N HIS A 423 -17.90 23.51 -4.45
CA HIS A 423 -17.83 24.26 -3.19
C HIS A 423 -16.93 23.55 -2.14
N GLY A 424 -15.93 22.81 -2.61
CA GLY A 424 -15.01 22.04 -1.77
C GLY A 424 -14.02 21.19 -2.57
N SER A 425 -13.11 20.53 -1.86
CA SER A 425 -12.10 19.61 -2.41
C SER A 425 -12.20 18.22 -1.78
N CYS A 426 -12.01 17.17 -2.60
CA CYS A 426 -11.92 15.79 -2.12
C CYS A 426 -10.63 15.57 -1.33
N GLN A 427 -10.68 14.77 -0.26
CA GLN A 427 -9.49 14.20 0.37
C GLN A 427 -8.94 13.08 -0.54
N ASP A 428 -8.04 13.44 -1.46
CA ASP A 428 -7.42 12.54 -2.43
C ASP A 428 -6.07 11.94 -1.96
N GLY A 429 -5.48 11.07 -2.78
CA GLY A 429 -4.25 10.34 -2.46
C GLY A 429 -4.46 9.10 -1.57
N LEU A 430 -3.37 8.36 -1.32
CA LEU A 430 -3.39 7.05 -0.65
C LEU A 430 -3.92 7.08 0.79
N SER A 431 -3.79 8.22 1.47
CA SER A 431 -4.31 8.45 2.84
C SER A 431 -5.66 9.17 2.87
N GLY A 432 -6.17 9.59 1.71
CA GLY A 432 -7.49 10.20 1.57
C GLY A 432 -8.61 9.18 1.67
N ASP A 433 -9.71 9.56 2.29
CA ASP A 433 -10.91 8.74 2.47
C ASP A 433 -12.03 9.05 1.46
N GLY A 434 -11.80 10.00 0.55
CA GLY A 434 -12.78 10.43 -0.45
C GLY A 434 -13.85 11.39 0.06
N SER A 435 -13.78 11.81 1.33
CA SER A 435 -14.70 12.82 1.86
C SER A 435 -14.40 14.22 1.30
N CYS A 436 -15.40 15.10 1.29
CA CYS A 436 -15.26 16.48 0.84
C CYS A 436 -14.92 17.42 2.00
N VAL A 437 -13.84 18.18 1.85
CA VAL A 437 -13.56 19.38 2.66
C VAL A 437 -14.24 20.56 1.97
N CYS A 438 -15.37 21.00 2.52
CA CYS A 438 -16.16 22.09 1.95
C CYS A 438 -15.65 23.49 2.34
N GLU A 439 -15.98 24.48 1.52
CA GLU A 439 -15.76 25.89 1.78
C GLU A 439 -16.95 26.51 2.55
N ASN A 440 -16.74 27.70 3.11
CA ASN A 440 -17.75 28.47 3.87
C ASN A 440 -18.48 27.63 4.94
N ALA A 441 -19.81 27.54 4.87
CA ALA A 441 -20.63 26.66 5.72
C ALA A 441 -21.46 25.67 4.87
N PHE A 442 -20.90 25.18 3.76
CA PHE A 442 -21.47 24.04 3.03
C PHE A 442 -21.31 22.74 3.84
N ASP A 443 -22.29 21.84 3.77
CA ASP A 443 -22.29 20.59 4.53
C ASP A 443 -21.53 19.47 3.81
N ALA A 444 -20.46 18.98 4.45
CA ALA A 444 -19.69 17.83 3.99
C ALA A 444 -20.52 16.54 3.89
N ALA A 445 -21.57 16.37 4.71
CA ALA A 445 -22.48 15.23 4.61
C ALA A 445 -23.34 15.26 3.32
N THR A 446 -23.44 16.42 2.66
CA THR A 446 -24.10 16.59 1.35
C THR A 446 -23.11 16.63 0.18
N TYR A 447 -21.82 16.34 0.41
CA TYR A 447 -20.74 16.59 -0.55
C TYR A 447 -20.69 18.05 -1.03
N CYS A 448 -20.94 18.99 -0.11
CA CYS A 448 -21.00 20.43 -0.38
C CYS A 448 -22.12 20.83 -1.39
N SER A 449 -23.22 20.08 -1.49
CA SER A 449 -24.35 20.47 -2.35
C SER A 449 -25.31 21.45 -1.69
N ASP A 450 -25.32 21.54 -0.35
CA ASP A 450 -26.22 22.39 0.42
C ASP A 450 -25.54 22.94 1.68
N CYS A 451 -26.20 23.88 2.38
CA CYS A 451 -25.67 24.54 3.57
C CYS A 451 -25.84 23.71 4.86
N LEU A 452 -24.92 23.90 5.80
CA LEU A 452 -25.14 23.55 7.20
C LEU A 452 -26.34 24.34 7.75
N SER A 453 -27.19 23.69 8.55
CA SER A 453 -28.40 24.32 9.08
C SER A 453 -28.10 25.60 9.87
N GLY A 454 -28.94 26.62 9.67
CA GLY A 454 -28.73 27.98 10.16
C GLY A 454 -27.86 28.87 9.25
N TYR A 455 -27.46 28.39 8.07
CA TYR A 455 -26.81 29.15 6.99
C TYR A 455 -27.58 29.03 5.67
N TYR A 456 -27.54 30.08 4.83
CA TYR A 456 -28.38 30.17 3.63
C TYR A 456 -27.72 30.91 2.45
N GLY A 457 -28.36 30.77 1.29
CA GLY A 457 -27.98 31.38 0.03
C GLY A 457 -26.85 30.61 -0.69
N ALA A 458 -26.70 30.85 -1.98
CA ALA A 458 -25.92 30.03 -2.93
C ALA A 458 -24.40 29.86 -2.65
N GLU A 459 -23.86 30.48 -1.61
CA GLU A 459 -22.45 30.33 -1.17
C GLU A 459 -22.35 29.90 0.32
N CYS A 460 -23.48 29.68 0.99
CA CYS A 460 -23.59 29.37 2.42
C CYS A 460 -22.86 30.33 3.37
N VAL A 461 -22.70 31.60 2.98
CA VAL A 461 -22.04 32.65 3.80
C VAL A 461 -23.05 33.39 4.68
N LEU A 462 -24.32 33.46 4.29
CA LEU A 462 -25.34 34.18 5.06
C LEU A 462 -25.84 33.32 6.22
N SER A 463 -26.21 33.95 7.33
CA SER A 463 -26.59 33.27 8.56
C SER A 463 -28.00 33.64 9.01
N CYS A 464 -28.78 32.63 9.39
CA CYS A 464 -30.13 32.81 9.90
C CYS A 464 -30.16 33.71 11.15
N PRO A 465 -31.21 34.53 11.32
CA PRO A 465 -31.42 35.35 12.51
C PRO A 465 -31.31 34.51 13.79
N ARG A 466 -30.52 34.99 14.75
CA ARG A 466 -30.09 34.21 15.92
C ARG A 466 -29.98 35.06 17.20
N SER A 467 -30.19 34.40 18.33
CA SER A 467 -30.20 35.01 19.68
C SER A 467 -29.13 34.37 20.56
N GLY A 468 -27.89 34.83 20.36
CA GLY A 468 -26.69 34.07 20.68
C GLY A 468 -26.43 33.04 19.57
N GLU A 469 -26.15 31.80 19.96
CA GLU A 469 -25.95 30.68 19.03
C GLU A 469 -27.27 30.05 18.53
N ARG A 470 -28.39 30.39 19.18
CA ARG A 470 -29.73 29.84 18.91
C ARG A 470 -30.37 30.44 17.66
N VAL A 471 -30.44 29.66 16.58
CA VAL A 471 -31.13 30.00 15.32
C VAL A 471 -32.63 30.15 15.59
N CYS A 472 -33.24 31.23 15.09
CA CYS A 472 -34.62 31.60 15.36
C CYS A 472 -34.99 31.52 16.87
N SER A 473 -34.01 31.80 17.73
CA SER A 473 -34.12 31.77 19.21
C SER A 473 -34.62 30.44 19.81
N ASP A 474 -34.52 29.33 19.06
CA ASP A 474 -35.17 28.03 19.30
C ASP A 474 -36.72 28.03 19.26
N ASN A 475 -37.33 29.19 18.97
CA ASN A 475 -38.78 29.39 18.89
C ASN A 475 -39.29 29.43 17.43
N GLY A 476 -38.54 28.86 16.49
CA GLY A 476 -38.88 28.88 15.06
C GLY A 476 -37.97 27.98 14.22
N VAL A 477 -38.31 27.85 12.94
CA VAL A 477 -37.51 27.14 11.92
C VAL A 477 -37.00 28.17 10.92
N CYS A 478 -35.74 28.08 10.52
CA CYS A 478 -35.21 28.94 9.46
C CYS A 478 -35.51 28.37 8.07
N ASP A 479 -35.71 29.26 7.12
CA ASP A 479 -35.59 29.02 5.68
C ASP A 479 -34.09 29.02 5.30
N ASP A 480 -33.39 27.92 5.62
CA ASP A 480 -31.97 27.69 5.39
C ASP A 480 -31.67 26.89 4.10
N GLY A 481 -30.39 26.66 3.80
CA GLY A 481 -29.95 26.00 2.55
C GLY A 481 -29.64 26.96 1.39
N ILE A 482 -29.14 26.42 0.28
CA ILE A 482 -28.61 27.22 -0.85
C ILE A 482 -29.65 28.11 -1.54
N ASP A 483 -30.91 27.67 -1.62
CA ASP A 483 -32.04 28.43 -2.15
C ASP A 483 -32.79 29.22 -1.04
N GLY A 484 -32.45 29.00 0.23
CA GLY A 484 -33.12 29.59 1.39
C GLY A 484 -32.88 31.10 1.50
N LEU A 485 -33.87 31.81 2.06
CA LEU A 485 -33.89 33.28 2.16
C LEU A 485 -33.65 33.78 3.61
N GLY A 486 -33.29 32.88 4.53
CA GLY A 486 -32.89 33.23 5.90
C GLY A 486 -34.02 33.68 6.81
N ARG A 487 -35.27 33.35 6.46
CA ARG A 487 -36.48 33.81 7.15
C ARG A 487 -36.83 32.87 8.30
N CYS A 488 -37.07 33.41 9.50
CA CYS A 488 -37.55 32.61 10.63
C CYS A 488 -39.08 32.45 10.59
N SER A 489 -39.55 31.21 10.42
CA SER A 489 -40.95 30.82 10.66
C SER A 489 -41.15 30.52 12.15
N CYS A 490 -41.69 31.47 12.90
CA CYS A 490 -41.91 31.35 14.34
C CYS A 490 -43.01 30.34 14.71
N GLN A 491 -42.85 29.75 15.89
CA GLN A 491 -43.86 28.93 16.56
C GLN A 491 -45.00 29.81 17.12
N GLU A 492 -46.08 29.19 17.59
CA GLU A 492 -47.19 29.90 18.25
C GLU A 492 -46.68 30.73 19.46
N ASP A 493 -47.36 31.84 19.73
CA ASP A 493 -46.99 32.88 20.73
C ASP A 493 -45.65 33.63 20.52
N TYR A 494 -44.87 33.38 19.46
CA TYR A 494 -43.61 34.10 19.16
C TYR A 494 -43.62 34.90 17.85
N VAL A 495 -42.91 36.03 17.85
CA VAL A 495 -42.86 37.02 16.75
C VAL A 495 -41.47 37.67 16.63
N GLY A 496 -41.32 38.55 15.65
CA GLY A 496 -40.09 39.30 15.37
C GLY A 496 -39.12 38.52 14.48
N LEU A 497 -38.17 39.24 13.86
CA LEU A 497 -37.22 38.68 12.88
C LEU A 497 -36.39 37.47 13.37
N LYS A 498 -36.25 37.27 14.69
CA LYS A 498 -35.51 36.15 15.30
C LYS A 498 -36.39 35.23 16.17
N CYS A 499 -37.72 35.42 16.20
CA CYS A 499 -38.62 34.74 17.15
C CYS A 499 -38.20 34.90 18.64
N ASP A 500 -37.57 36.03 18.99
CA ASP A 500 -37.13 36.36 20.36
C ASP A 500 -38.21 37.06 21.19
N THR A 501 -39.16 37.75 20.56
CA THR A 501 -40.29 38.43 21.24
C THR A 501 -41.52 37.53 21.30
N ARG A 502 -42.34 37.69 22.35
CA ARG A 502 -43.66 37.08 22.45
C ARG A 502 -44.72 37.95 21.78
N TYR A 503 -45.73 37.34 21.18
CA TYR A 503 -46.81 38.06 20.48
C TYR A 503 -47.47 39.16 21.34
N ALA A 504 -47.62 38.93 22.65
CA ALA A 504 -48.20 39.90 23.58
C ALA A 504 -47.31 41.13 23.88
N ASP A 505 -46.02 41.07 23.54
CA ASP A 505 -45.00 42.09 23.76
C ASP A 505 -44.51 42.73 22.43
N ASP A 506 -45.16 42.39 21.31
CA ASP A 506 -44.87 42.89 19.95
C ASP A 506 -44.96 44.43 19.86
N LYS A 507 -43.96 45.05 19.26
CA LYS A 507 -43.91 46.51 19.04
C LYS A 507 -44.58 46.96 17.75
N CYS A 508 -44.82 46.05 16.80
CA CYS A 508 -45.50 46.34 15.55
C CYS A 508 -47.02 46.40 15.78
N LEU A 509 -47.59 47.59 15.65
CA LEU A 509 -49.02 47.84 15.78
C LEU A 509 -49.50 48.71 14.59
N PRO A 510 -50.26 48.15 13.63
CA PRO A 510 -50.79 46.78 13.58
C PRO A 510 -49.71 45.69 13.50
N HIS A 511 -50.05 44.50 14.02
CA HIS A 511 -49.18 43.32 13.94
C HIS A 511 -48.93 42.92 12.48
N CYS A 512 -47.73 42.41 12.20
CA CYS A 512 -47.36 41.95 10.86
C CYS A 512 -48.16 40.70 10.47
N PHE A 513 -48.69 40.68 9.25
CA PHE A 513 -49.49 39.57 8.75
C PHE A 513 -48.63 38.31 8.63
N ALA A 514 -49.05 37.23 9.31
CA ALA A 514 -48.28 36.02 9.45
C ALA A 514 -47.88 35.42 8.09
N LYS A 515 -46.59 35.09 7.95
CA LYS A 515 -45.92 34.61 6.72
C LYS A 515 -45.71 35.65 5.60
N ASN A 516 -46.27 36.85 5.70
CA ASN A 516 -46.02 37.94 4.75
C ASN A 516 -44.95 38.94 5.24
N GLY A 517 -44.49 38.81 6.48
CA GLY A 517 -43.45 39.65 7.08
C GLY A 517 -43.24 39.33 8.56
N ALA A 518 -42.29 40.03 9.19
CA ALA A 518 -42.00 39.94 10.63
C ALA A 518 -41.61 41.31 11.20
N CYS A 519 -41.79 41.50 12.52
CA CYS A 519 -41.48 42.78 13.16
C CYS A 519 -39.97 43.03 13.28
N ASP A 520 -39.52 44.21 12.86
CA ASP A 520 -38.25 44.79 13.30
C ASP A 520 -38.44 45.39 14.70
N GLU A 521 -38.07 44.59 15.70
CA GLU A 521 -38.23 44.89 17.13
C GLU A 521 -37.34 46.03 17.64
N GLU A 522 -36.37 46.51 16.84
CA GLU A 522 -35.59 47.71 17.16
C GLU A 522 -36.28 48.98 16.65
N ARG A 523 -37.13 48.86 15.61
CA ARG A 523 -37.78 49.99 14.93
C ARG A 523 -39.30 50.09 15.17
N GLY A 524 -39.96 48.99 15.55
CA GLY A 524 -41.42 48.90 15.64
C GLY A 524 -42.12 48.95 14.27
N VAL A 525 -41.50 48.36 13.23
CA VAL A 525 -41.99 48.40 11.84
C VAL A 525 -41.92 46.99 11.22
N CYS A 526 -42.95 46.59 10.49
CA CYS A 526 -42.96 45.31 9.80
C CYS A 526 -42.00 45.28 8.60
N VAL A 527 -41.15 44.25 8.55
CA VAL A 527 -40.33 43.92 7.39
C VAL A 527 -41.11 42.92 6.55
N CYS A 528 -41.67 43.40 5.44
CA CYS A 528 -42.44 42.57 4.52
C CYS A 528 -41.55 41.65 3.68
N TRP A 529 -42.10 40.50 3.29
CA TRP A 529 -41.44 39.46 2.53
C TRP A 529 -42.07 39.32 1.13
N ASP A 530 -41.24 39.01 0.14
CA ASP A 530 -41.64 38.89 -1.27
C ASP A 530 -42.32 40.17 -1.80
N GLU A 531 -43.43 40.05 -2.53
CA GLU A 531 -44.17 41.19 -3.11
C GLU A 531 -45.22 41.81 -2.15
N HIS A 532 -45.05 41.63 -0.83
CA HIS A 532 -45.97 42.17 0.18
C HIS A 532 -45.60 43.59 0.64
N THR A 533 -46.62 44.38 0.96
CA THR A 533 -46.52 45.81 1.27
C THR A 533 -47.58 46.24 2.28
N GLY A 534 -47.45 47.47 2.80
CA GLY A 534 -48.35 48.05 3.81
C GLY A 534 -47.70 48.09 5.20
N GLU A 535 -48.38 48.73 6.16
CA GLU A 535 -47.91 48.81 7.55
C GLU A 535 -47.96 47.44 8.26
N ASP A 536 -48.86 46.56 7.81
CA ASP A 536 -49.08 45.19 8.30
C ASP A 536 -48.60 44.09 7.32
N CYS A 537 -48.00 44.44 6.18
CA CYS A 537 -47.62 43.49 5.10
C CYS A 537 -48.77 42.65 4.52
N ASN A 538 -50.02 43.07 4.67
CA ASN A 538 -51.20 42.32 4.24
C ASN A 538 -51.51 42.48 2.73
N TYR A 539 -50.88 43.44 2.04
CA TYR A 539 -51.18 43.78 0.64
C TYR A 539 -50.15 43.20 -0.33
N SER A 540 -50.55 42.22 -1.15
CA SER A 540 -49.73 41.70 -2.25
C SER A 540 -49.81 42.58 -3.50
N LEU A 541 -48.67 42.91 -4.11
CA LEU A 541 -48.63 43.69 -5.35
C LEU A 541 -49.25 42.94 -6.54
N ALA A 542 -49.09 41.61 -6.60
CA ALA A 542 -49.58 40.77 -7.70
C ALA A 542 -51.10 40.88 -7.93
N GLU A 543 -51.89 40.95 -6.87
CA GLU A 543 -53.35 41.15 -6.96
C GLU A 543 -53.70 42.56 -7.49
N SER A 544 -52.93 43.57 -7.06
CA SER A 544 -53.13 44.96 -7.47
C SER A 544 -52.84 45.19 -8.95
N VAL A 545 -51.80 44.55 -9.51
CA VAL A 545 -51.46 44.63 -10.94
C VAL A 545 -52.62 44.11 -11.80
N ASN A 546 -53.25 43.02 -11.37
CA ASN A 546 -54.38 42.43 -12.09
C ASN A 546 -55.58 43.41 -12.15
N LEU A 547 -55.86 44.12 -11.04
CA LEU A 547 -56.89 45.18 -11.00
C LEU A 547 -56.53 46.37 -11.91
N TYR A 548 -55.29 46.86 -11.89
CA TYR A 548 -54.88 47.97 -12.76
C TYR A 548 -54.85 47.58 -14.25
N VAL A 549 -54.48 46.35 -14.60
CA VAL A 549 -54.56 45.82 -15.97
C VAL A 549 -56.01 45.70 -16.41
N LEU A 550 -56.92 45.19 -15.56
CA LEU A 550 -58.36 45.15 -15.86
C LEU A 550 -58.95 46.56 -16.07
N LEU A 551 -58.60 47.53 -15.21
CA LEU A 551 -59.00 48.93 -15.39
C LEU A 551 -58.44 49.53 -16.69
N GLY A 552 -57.17 49.27 -17.01
CA GLY A 552 -56.55 49.69 -18.27
C GLY A 552 -57.23 49.10 -19.51
N LEU A 553 -57.60 47.81 -19.46
CA LEU A 553 -58.34 47.13 -20.53
C LEU A 553 -59.77 47.68 -20.68
N LEU A 554 -60.47 47.98 -19.57
CA LEU A 554 -61.79 48.62 -19.59
C LEU A 554 -61.73 50.03 -20.21
N VAL A 555 -60.73 50.83 -19.83
CA VAL A 555 -60.49 52.15 -20.44
C VAL A 555 -60.20 52.01 -21.94
N ALA A 556 -59.30 51.10 -22.34
CA ALA A 556 -58.99 50.85 -23.74
C ALA A 556 -60.23 50.39 -24.55
N ALA A 557 -61.04 49.47 -24.01
CA ALA A 557 -62.28 49.01 -24.62
C ALA A 557 -63.31 50.15 -24.79
N SER A 558 -63.40 51.06 -23.81
CA SER A 558 -64.26 52.25 -23.90
C SER A 558 -63.80 53.20 -25.02
N VAL A 559 -62.49 53.43 -25.16
CA VAL A 559 -61.90 54.27 -26.21
C VAL A 559 -62.11 53.64 -27.59
N VAL A 560 -61.88 52.34 -27.74
CA VAL A 560 -62.17 51.60 -28.99
C VAL A 560 -63.65 51.69 -29.35
N SER A 561 -64.56 51.55 -28.37
CA SER A 561 -66.00 51.68 -28.58
C SER A 561 -66.39 53.09 -29.05
N LEU A 562 -65.85 54.14 -28.43
CA LEU A 562 -66.06 55.54 -28.83
C LEU A 562 -65.52 55.81 -30.26
N LEU A 563 -64.35 55.29 -30.60
CA LEU A 563 -63.77 55.37 -31.95
C LEU A 563 -64.61 54.62 -32.98
N PHE A 564 -65.20 53.49 -32.62
CA PHE A 564 -66.10 52.72 -33.50
C PHE A 564 -67.42 53.49 -33.75
N ILE A 565 -68.03 54.03 -32.68
CA ILE A 565 -69.22 54.90 -32.77
C ILE A 565 -68.92 56.13 -33.65
N ALA A 566 -67.75 56.76 -33.49
CA ALA A 566 -67.32 57.86 -34.33
C ALA A 566 -67.18 57.46 -35.81
N ARG A 567 -66.56 56.32 -36.11
CA ARG A 567 -66.46 55.78 -37.48
C ARG A 567 -67.83 55.50 -38.11
N VAL A 568 -68.78 54.92 -37.37
CA VAL A 568 -70.16 54.72 -37.84
C VAL A 568 -70.86 56.05 -38.13
N LYS A 569 -70.70 57.06 -37.27
CA LYS A 569 -71.25 58.42 -37.43
C LYS A 569 -70.64 59.18 -38.63
N ILE A 570 -69.41 58.84 -39.02
CA ILE A 570 -68.74 59.35 -40.23
C ILE A 570 -69.24 58.62 -41.49
N GLN A 571 -69.42 57.30 -41.43
CA GLN A 571 -69.94 56.52 -42.57
C GLN A 571 -71.39 56.87 -42.92
N SER A 572 -72.27 57.08 -41.92
CA SER A 572 -73.66 57.49 -42.19
C SER A 572 -73.72 58.84 -42.91
N ARG A 573 -72.88 59.82 -42.52
CA ARG A 573 -72.75 61.10 -43.23
C ARG A 573 -72.23 60.98 -44.67
N LYS A 574 -71.44 59.96 -45.01
CA LYS A 574 -71.00 59.72 -46.39
C LYS A 574 -72.08 59.10 -47.29
N LYS A 575 -73.05 58.36 -46.73
CA LYS A 575 -74.02 57.58 -47.53
C LYS A 575 -75.14 58.41 -48.20
N GLN A 576 -75.18 59.73 -47.97
CA GLN A 576 -76.22 60.63 -48.47
C GLN A 576 -75.81 61.47 -49.70
N LYS A 577 -74.64 61.23 -50.32
CA LYS A 577 -74.09 62.14 -51.36
C LYS A 577 -73.47 61.47 -52.60
N THR A 578 -74.10 60.43 -53.13
CA THR A 578 -73.79 59.92 -54.49
C THR A 578 -75.07 59.60 -55.25
N VAL A 579 -75.40 60.42 -56.26
CA VAL A 579 -76.44 60.16 -57.26
C VAL A 579 -75.77 60.16 -58.63
N GLU A 580 -75.62 58.99 -59.24
CA GLU A 580 -75.00 58.87 -60.56
C GLU A 580 -75.95 59.37 -61.66
N ARG A 581 -75.48 60.30 -62.50
CA ARG A 581 -76.09 60.56 -63.82
C ARG A 581 -75.41 59.68 -64.86
N LYS A 582 -76.16 58.73 -65.45
CA LYS A 582 -75.72 57.98 -66.63
C LYS A 582 -76.20 58.73 -67.88
N GLN A 583 -75.27 59.20 -68.70
CA GLN A 583 -75.58 59.82 -70.00
C GLN A 583 -75.52 58.78 -71.11
N MET A 584 -76.52 58.81 -71.99
CA MET A 584 -76.71 57.86 -73.07
C MET A 584 -76.29 58.53 -74.39
N ILE A 585 -75.27 58.00 -75.06
CA ILE A 585 -74.82 58.49 -76.36
C ILE A 585 -75.54 57.69 -77.46
N VAL A 586 -76.14 58.41 -78.40
CA VAL A 586 -77.04 57.89 -79.44
C VAL A 586 -76.69 58.58 -80.75
N ASP A 587 -76.43 57.80 -81.80
CA ASP A 587 -76.14 58.34 -83.13
C ASP A 587 -77.41 58.87 -83.83
N LYS A 588 -77.26 59.59 -84.96
CA LYS A 588 -78.37 60.22 -85.70
C LYS A 588 -79.48 59.22 -86.09
N ASP A 589 -79.10 57.99 -86.43
CA ASP A 589 -80.02 56.89 -86.77
C ASP A 589 -80.50 56.08 -85.54
N ARG A 590 -80.34 56.65 -84.34
CA ARG A 590 -80.91 56.20 -83.06
C ARG A 590 -80.55 54.79 -82.60
N LYS A 591 -79.33 54.33 -82.91
CA LYS A 591 -78.74 53.10 -82.32
C LYS A 591 -77.65 53.43 -81.30
N ILE A 592 -77.49 52.53 -80.32
CA ILE A 592 -76.58 52.67 -79.17
C ILE A 592 -75.29 51.93 -79.50
N VAL A 593 -74.14 52.59 -79.45
CA VAL A 593 -72.91 52.09 -80.11
C VAL A 593 -71.85 51.54 -79.16
N SER A 594 -71.75 52.03 -77.91
CA SER A 594 -71.05 51.35 -76.80
C SER A 594 -71.22 52.09 -75.46
N TRP A 595 -70.83 51.43 -74.36
CA TRP A 595 -70.54 52.08 -73.07
C TRP A 595 -69.07 51.84 -72.74
N ARG A 596 -68.35 52.87 -72.31
CA ARG A 596 -66.96 52.77 -71.84
C ARG A 596 -66.80 53.50 -70.51
N ALA A 597 -66.60 52.75 -69.44
CA ALA A 597 -66.16 53.34 -68.17
C ALA A 597 -64.73 53.83 -68.32
N LYS A 598 -64.43 54.99 -67.74
CA LYS A 598 -63.06 55.42 -67.45
C LYS A 598 -62.71 54.86 -66.07
N ALA A 599 -61.50 54.31 -65.93
CA ALA A 599 -60.89 54.08 -64.63
C ALA A 599 -60.44 55.42 -64.02
#